data_AF-A0A3B9JXL5-F1
#
_entry.id   AF-A0A3B9JXL5-F1
#
_cell.length_a   1.000
_cell.length_b   1.000
_cell.length_c   1.000
_cell.angle_alpha   90.00
_cell.angle_beta   90.00
_cell.angle_gamma   90.00
#
_symmetry.space_group_name_H-M   'P 1'
#
loop_
_entity.id
_entity.type
_entity.pdbx_description
1 polymer ?
#
loop_
_entity_poly.entity_id
_entity_poly.type
_entity_poly.pdbx_seq_one_letter_code
_entity_poly.pdbx_strand_id
1 'polypeptide(L)'
;MKLGRKQVVAALAGVGILLTSVVLAPAYAVPSYPTAAEVAAAKASVQEKQKMVERIEVILETIRIEADALEVIALQKNEEYNQAVEAVAQMSAKVDGLQSKVELAATEAEDAKIQLAQIVGKMYRDQASGNTSLELFFNPGNAEDLLYQLTMQDMLAQRTGAIYQAAIDKQTQAKSLAEELSSAKEELQGFEAEAEKIFAEAKAAADAVIAKVKESERERANMMSQLATLKDTAADVERQRIEGLEAERRQNLVKSAPTAPELYSVAEPDWSKVET
;
A
#
# COMPACT_ATOMS: atom_id res chain seq x y z
N MET A 1 9.77 18.85 42.56
CA MET A 1 10.44 18.16 41.44
C MET A 1 9.75 16.84 41.16
N LYS A 2 8.96 16.76 40.08
CA LYS A 2 8.38 15.53 39.55
C LYS A 2 8.57 15.56 38.04
N LEU A 3 9.52 14.78 37.53
CA LEU A 3 9.67 14.48 36.09
C LEU A 3 9.73 12.95 35.95
N GLY A 4 8.63 12.35 35.50
CA GLY A 4 8.57 10.96 35.02
C GLY A 4 8.10 11.00 33.57
N ARG A 5 9.04 10.93 32.62
CA ARG A 5 9.48 9.73 31.89
C ARG A 5 8.55 9.34 30.71
N LYS A 6 8.81 10.05 29.61
CA LYS A 6 8.88 9.59 28.21
C LYS A 6 7.59 9.03 27.58
N GLN A 7 6.88 9.95 26.94
CA GLN A 7 6.02 9.70 25.79
C GLN A 7 6.83 8.92 24.73
N VAL A 8 6.41 7.70 24.42
CA VAL A 8 6.84 7.02 23.20
C VAL A 8 6.02 7.63 22.08
N VAL A 9 6.64 8.57 21.37
CA VAL A 9 6.17 9.07 20.09
C VAL A 9 6.36 7.93 19.10
N ALA A 10 5.30 7.16 18.85
CA ALA A 10 5.22 6.34 17.65
C ALA A 10 5.02 7.31 16.47
N ALA A 11 6.14 7.75 15.90
CA ALA A 11 6.16 8.43 14.61
C ALA A 11 5.82 7.41 13.53
N LEU A 12 4.54 7.18 13.28
CA LEU A 12 4.07 6.58 12.05
C LEU A 12 4.04 7.68 10.99
N ALA A 13 4.98 7.58 10.06
CA ALA A 13 5.04 8.40 8.87
C ALA A 13 3.70 8.31 8.15
N GLY A 14 2.95 9.41 8.17
CA GLY A 14 1.75 9.55 7.37
C GLY A 14 2.13 9.50 5.90
N VAL A 15 1.85 8.38 5.25
CA VAL A 15 1.65 8.36 3.80
C VAL A 15 0.34 9.09 3.58
N GLY A 16 0.44 10.39 3.32
CA GLY A 16 -0.69 11.20 2.90
C GLY A 16 -1.13 10.75 1.52
N ILE A 17 -2.03 9.76 1.47
CA ILE A 17 -2.81 9.47 0.27
C ILE A 17 -3.71 10.69 0.09
N LEU A 18 -3.35 11.53 -0.89
CA LEU A 18 -4.18 12.63 -1.34
C LEU A 18 -5.41 12.02 -2.01
N LEU A 19 -6.46 11.80 -1.22
CA LEU A 19 -7.80 11.48 -1.69
C LEU A 19 -8.34 12.72 -2.44
N THR A 20 -7.98 12.87 -3.71
CA THR A 20 -8.72 13.75 -4.60
C THR A 20 -9.97 13.01 -5.03
N SER A 21 -11.07 13.22 -4.30
CA SER A 21 -12.41 12.84 -4.74
C SER A 21 -12.78 13.68 -5.96
N VAL A 22 -12.26 13.31 -7.13
CA VAL A 22 -12.73 13.85 -8.39
C VAL A 22 -14.08 13.19 -8.64
N VAL A 23 -15.12 13.92 -8.29
CA VAL A 23 -16.48 13.60 -8.73
C VAL A 23 -16.46 13.65 -10.25
N LEU A 24 -16.57 12.48 -10.87
CA LEU A 24 -16.78 12.30 -12.31
C LEU A 24 -18.21 12.75 -12.66
N ALA A 25 -18.50 14.04 -12.53
CA ALA A 25 -19.66 14.63 -13.16
C ALA A 25 -19.26 14.94 -14.61
N PRO A 26 -19.97 14.42 -15.63
CA PRO A 26 -19.74 14.86 -17.00
C PRO A 26 -20.23 16.31 -17.09
N ALA A 27 -19.32 17.27 -16.95
CA ALA A 27 -19.53 18.66 -17.33
C ALA A 27 -19.33 18.87 -18.84
N TYR A 28 -19.47 17.81 -19.64
CA TYR A 28 -19.34 17.87 -21.08
C TYR A 28 -20.70 18.24 -21.66
N ALA A 29 -20.76 19.41 -22.30
CA ALA A 29 -21.88 19.76 -23.15
C ALA A 29 -22.01 18.66 -24.22
N VAL A 30 -23.18 18.03 -24.35
CA VAL A 30 -23.47 17.10 -25.44
C VAL A 30 -23.16 17.82 -26.75
N PRO A 31 -22.16 17.39 -27.53
CA PRO A 31 -21.87 18.02 -28.80
C PRO A 31 -23.13 17.98 -29.66
N SER A 32 -23.53 19.12 -30.24
CA SER A 32 -24.58 19.10 -31.25
C SER A 32 -24.04 18.37 -32.46
N TYR A 33 -24.38 17.09 -32.61
CA TYR A 33 -23.96 16.27 -33.74
C TYR A 33 -24.75 16.67 -35.00
N PRO A 34 -24.09 16.78 -36.17
CA PRO A 34 -24.77 17.04 -37.43
C PRO A 34 -25.80 15.94 -37.74
N THR A 35 -27.00 16.36 -38.11
CA THR A 35 -28.05 15.46 -38.60
C THR A 35 -27.83 15.11 -40.06
N ALA A 36 -28.38 13.98 -40.52
CA ALA A 36 -28.31 13.59 -41.92
C ALA A 36 -28.92 14.64 -42.87
N ALA A 37 -29.95 15.38 -42.41
CA ALA A 37 -30.56 16.46 -43.16
C ALA A 37 -29.62 17.67 -43.31
N GLU A 38 -28.91 18.07 -42.24
CA GLU A 38 -27.91 19.13 -42.31
C GLU A 38 -26.73 18.74 -43.20
N VAL A 39 -26.29 17.48 -43.15
CA VAL A 39 -25.23 16.94 -44.02
C VAL A 39 -25.66 16.98 -45.49
N ALA A 40 -26.89 16.56 -45.79
CA ALA A 40 -27.44 16.60 -47.15
C ALA A 40 -27.59 18.04 -47.67
N ALA A 41 -28.06 18.97 -46.83
CA ALA A 41 -28.16 20.39 -47.18
C ALA A 41 -26.79 21.02 -47.42
N ALA A 42 -25.80 20.71 -46.58
CA ALA A 42 -24.43 21.20 -46.73
C ALA A 42 -23.78 20.71 -48.03
N LYS A 43 -24.11 19.51 -48.52
CA LYS A 43 -23.58 18.95 -49.77
C LYS A 43 -23.91 19.81 -51.01
N ALA A 44 -24.99 20.59 -50.96
CA ALA A 44 -25.41 21.44 -52.07
C ALA A 44 -24.55 22.72 -52.26
N SER A 45 -23.69 23.06 -51.29
CA SER A 45 -22.82 24.23 -51.33
C SER A 45 -21.38 23.84 -51.00
N VAL A 46 -20.42 24.25 -51.83
CA VAL A 46 -18.99 23.97 -51.60
C VAL A 46 -18.52 24.54 -50.25
N GLN A 47 -18.99 25.73 -49.90
CA GLN A 47 -18.58 26.42 -48.68
C GLN A 47 -19.19 25.78 -47.43
N GLU A 48 -20.46 25.38 -47.49
CA GLU A 48 -21.14 24.71 -46.35
C GLU A 48 -20.67 23.26 -46.20
N LYS A 49 -20.39 22.57 -47.30
CA LYS A 49 -19.74 21.24 -47.31
C LYS A 49 -18.41 21.29 -46.56
N GLN A 50 -17.58 22.31 -46.83
CA GLN A 50 -16.27 22.43 -46.18
C GLN A 50 -16.38 22.73 -44.68
N LYS A 51 -17.28 23.63 -44.27
CA LYS A 51 -17.59 23.88 -42.85
C LYS A 51 -18.08 22.62 -42.14
N MET A 52 -18.93 21.82 -42.81
CA MET A 52 -19.48 20.59 -42.23
C MET A 52 -18.40 19.51 -42.08
N VAL A 53 -17.50 19.38 -43.05
CA VAL A 53 -16.33 18.48 -42.96
C VAL A 53 -15.45 18.86 -41.76
N GLU A 54 -15.10 20.14 -41.62
CA GLU A 54 -14.28 20.62 -40.50
C GLU A 54 -14.97 20.38 -39.15
N ARG A 55 -16.28 20.65 -39.07
CA ARG A 55 -17.08 20.37 -37.87
C ARG A 55 -17.06 18.89 -37.49
N ILE A 56 -17.22 17.98 -38.46
CA ILE A 56 -17.19 16.53 -38.20
C ILE A 56 -15.78 16.09 -37.76
N GLU A 57 -14.72 16.59 -38.39
CA GLU A 57 -13.33 16.28 -38.00
C GLU A 57 -13.01 16.76 -36.57
N VAL A 58 -13.51 17.95 -36.17
CA VAL A 58 -13.38 18.45 -34.79
C VAL A 58 -14.15 17.60 -33.79
N ILE A 59 -15.36 17.13 -34.14
CA ILE A 59 -16.15 16.24 -33.28
C ILE A 59 -15.43 14.90 -33.08
N LEU A 60 -14.89 14.32 -34.15
CA LEU A 60 -14.13 13.07 -34.11
C LEU A 60 -12.90 13.19 -33.22
N GLU A 61 -12.20 14.33 -33.30
CA GLU A 61 -11.07 14.64 -32.44
C GLU A 61 -11.50 14.77 -30.97
N THR A 62 -12.64 15.43 -30.70
CA THR A 62 -13.17 15.61 -29.34
C THR A 62 -13.52 14.26 -28.71
N ILE A 63 -14.21 13.39 -29.43
CA ILE A 63 -14.54 12.02 -28.98
C ILE A 63 -13.28 11.26 -28.57
N ARG A 64 -12.20 11.40 -29.35
CA ARG A 64 -10.91 10.77 -29.07
C ARG A 64 -10.29 11.31 -27.78
N ILE A 65 -10.19 12.64 -27.66
CA ILE A 65 -9.62 13.30 -26.47
C ILE A 65 -10.39 12.89 -25.20
N GLU A 66 -11.70 12.81 -25.27
CA GLU A 66 -12.53 12.37 -24.15
C GLU A 66 -12.27 10.91 -23.75
N ALA A 67 -12.10 10.01 -24.73
CA ALA A 67 -11.77 8.61 -24.47
C ALA A 67 -10.36 8.47 -23.86
N ASP A 68 -9.36 9.16 -24.42
CA ASP A 68 -7.97 9.17 -23.92
C ASP A 68 -7.93 9.73 -22.47
N ALA A 69 -8.68 10.79 -22.18
CA ALA A 69 -8.74 11.38 -20.84
C ALA A 69 -9.33 10.41 -19.80
N LEU A 70 -10.38 9.66 -20.15
CA LEU A 70 -10.95 8.64 -19.27
C LEU A 70 -10.01 7.45 -19.08
N GLU A 71 -9.27 7.05 -20.13
CA GLU A 71 -8.27 5.99 -20.03
C GLU A 71 -7.15 6.38 -19.04
N VAL A 72 -6.67 7.63 -19.09
CA VAL A 72 -5.70 8.15 -18.12
C VAL A 72 -6.26 8.08 -16.68
N ILE A 73 -7.52 8.46 -16.47
CA ILE A 73 -8.16 8.39 -15.14
C ILE A 73 -8.24 6.93 -14.67
N ALA A 74 -8.62 5.99 -15.54
CA ALA A 74 -8.69 4.58 -15.19
C ALA A 74 -7.31 4.00 -14.84
N LEU A 75 -6.25 4.38 -15.57
CA LEU A 75 -4.88 3.99 -15.26
C LEU A 75 -4.41 4.56 -13.91
N GLN A 76 -4.71 5.83 -13.63
CA GLN A 76 -4.40 6.45 -12.34
C GLN A 76 -5.10 5.71 -11.19
N LYS A 77 -6.39 5.40 -11.35
CA LYS A 77 -7.14 4.66 -10.32
C LYS A 77 -6.65 3.22 -10.15
N ASN A 78 -6.22 2.57 -11.23
CA ASN A 78 -5.60 1.25 -11.14
C ASN A 78 -4.26 1.30 -10.39
N GLU A 79 -3.46 2.34 -10.62
CA GLU A 79 -2.20 2.55 -9.89
C GLU A 79 -2.45 2.83 -8.40
N GLU A 80 -3.43 3.67 -8.07
CA GLU A 80 -3.87 3.88 -6.67
C GLU A 80 -4.27 2.55 -6.00
N TYR A 81 -4.99 1.68 -6.71
CA TYR A 81 -5.34 0.35 -6.22
C TYR A 81 -4.12 -0.54 -5.99
N ASN A 82 -3.16 -0.55 -6.92
CA ASN A 82 -1.93 -1.35 -6.77
C ASN A 82 -1.12 -0.90 -5.55
N GLN A 83 -1.05 0.40 -5.30
CA GLN A 83 -0.40 0.96 -4.10
C GLN A 83 -1.13 0.56 -2.81
N ALA A 84 -2.47 0.53 -2.82
CA ALA A 84 -3.26 0.08 -1.69
C ALA A 84 -3.04 -1.42 -1.39
N VAL A 85 -2.97 -2.27 -2.42
CA VAL A 85 -2.66 -3.70 -2.29
C VAL A 85 -1.26 -3.91 -1.70
N GLU A 86 -0.27 -3.15 -2.14
CA GLU A 86 1.09 -3.19 -1.59
C GLU A 86 1.10 -2.78 -0.10
N ALA A 87 0.35 -1.74 0.27
CA ALA A 87 0.22 -1.33 1.67
C ALA A 87 -0.41 -2.41 2.55
N VAL A 88 -1.45 -3.10 2.06
CA VAL A 88 -2.04 -4.27 2.74
C VAL A 88 -1.02 -5.38 2.91
N ALA A 89 -0.24 -5.69 1.86
CA ALA A 89 0.79 -6.73 1.92
C ALA A 89 1.89 -6.42 2.96
N GLN A 90 2.36 -5.16 3.00
CA GLN A 90 3.33 -4.72 3.99
C GLN A 90 2.79 -4.79 5.42
N MET A 91 1.54 -4.37 5.63
CA MET A 91 0.91 -4.43 6.95
C MET A 91 0.67 -5.88 7.39
N SER A 92 0.27 -6.76 6.46
CA SER A 92 0.11 -8.19 6.70
C SER A 92 1.43 -8.84 7.12
N ALA A 93 2.53 -8.55 6.42
CA ALA A 93 3.86 -9.03 6.80
C ALA A 93 4.29 -8.56 8.21
N LYS A 94 3.93 -7.32 8.60
CA LYS A 94 4.15 -6.82 9.97
C LYS A 94 3.33 -7.60 11.00
N VAL A 95 2.05 -7.89 10.71
CA VAL A 95 1.17 -8.70 11.56
C VAL A 95 1.74 -10.10 11.74
N ASP A 96 2.19 -10.77 10.68
CA ASP A 96 2.79 -12.10 10.75
C ASP A 96 4.07 -12.12 11.59
N GLY A 97 4.91 -11.09 11.41
CA GLY A 97 6.11 -10.90 12.22
C GLY A 97 5.82 -10.68 13.70
N LEU A 98 4.78 -9.89 14.02
CA LEU A 98 4.33 -9.69 15.40
C LEU A 98 3.72 -10.97 15.99
N GLN A 99 2.96 -11.72 15.21
CA GLN A 99 2.37 -12.98 15.64
C GLN A 99 3.46 -13.99 16.03
N SER A 100 4.50 -14.13 15.21
CA SER A 100 5.66 -14.97 15.53
C SER A 100 6.36 -14.55 16.84
N LYS A 101 6.48 -13.23 17.08
CA LYS A 101 7.06 -12.71 18.33
C LYS A 101 6.18 -12.98 19.55
N VAL A 102 4.86 -12.87 19.40
CA VAL A 102 3.89 -13.17 20.47
C VAL A 102 3.95 -14.65 20.86
N GLU A 103 3.99 -15.55 19.88
CA GLU A 103 4.08 -16.99 20.11
C GLU A 103 5.38 -17.37 20.84
N LEU A 104 6.51 -16.79 20.43
CA LEU A 104 7.79 -16.97 21.10
C LEU A 104 7.75 -16.44 22.54
N ALA A 105 7.30 -15.20 22.74
CA ALA A 105 7.24 -14.58 24.06
C ALA A 105 6.28 -15.32 25.02
N ALA A 106 5.16 -15.84 24.50
CA ALA A 106 4.23 -16.66 25.27
C ALA A 106 4.87 -17.98 25.73
N THR A 107 5.62 -18.63 24.84
CA THR A 107 6.36 -19.86 25.17
C THR A 107 7.41 -19.59 26.24
N GLU A 108 8.21 -18.54 26.07
CA GLU A 108 9.22 -18.15 27.04
C GLU A 108 8.65 -17.79 28.42
N ALA A 109 7.47 -17.14 28.45
CA ALA A 109 6.79 -16.80 29.68
C ALA A 109 6.25 -18.04 30.41
N GLU A 110 5.72 -19.03 29.68
CA GLU A 110 5.25 -20.28 30.27
C GLU A 110 6.43 -21.12 30.80
N ASP A 111 7.55 -21.19 30.07
CA ASP A 111 8.77 -21.86 30.54
C ASP A 111 9.31 -21.24 31.83
N ALA A 112 9.35 -19.90 31.90
CA ALA A 112 9.80 -19.19 33.10
C ALA A 112 8.87 -19.46 34.30
N LYS A 113 7.56 -19.53 34.06
CA LYS A 113 6.55 -19.88 35.06
C LYS A 113 6.69 -21.32 35.55
N ILE A 114 6.98 -22.27 34.66
CA ILE A 114 7.26 -23.67 35.03
C ILE A 114 8.53 -23.76 35.90
N GLN A 115 9.61 -23.08 35.51
CA GLN A 115 10.85 -23.04 36.29
C GLN A 115 10.61 -22.46 37.68
N LEU A 116 9.86 -21.36 37.77
CA LEU A 116 9.48 -20.76 39.05
C LEU A 116 8.64 -21.73 39.89
N ALA A 117 7.65 -22.41 39.30
CA ALA A 117 6.83 -23.40 40.00
C ALA A 117 7.67 -24.58 40.54
N GLN A 118 8.68 -25.03 39.80
CA GLN A 118 9.60 -26.07 40.26
C GLN A 118 10.48 -25.60 41.43
N ILE A 119 10.94 -24.34 41.41
CA ILE A 119 11.72 -23.75 42.51
C ILE A 119 10.85 -23.66 43.77
N VAL A 120 9.65 -23.08 43.66
CA VAL A 120 8.69 -22.98 44.76
C VAL A 120 8.32 -24.36 45.31
N GLY A 121 8.10 -25.34 44.42
CA GLY A 121 7.80 -26.72 44.81
C GLY A 121 8.95 -27.44 45.52
N LYS A 122 10.21 -27.12 45.20
CA LYS A 122 11.39 -27.60 45.96
C LYS A 122 11.50 -26.89 47.31
N MET A 123 11.38 -25.57 47.35
CA MET A 123 11.42 -24.81 48.62
C MET A 123 10.37 -25.29 49.62
N TYR A 124 9.13 -25.54 49.17
CA TYR A 124 8.07 -26.05 50.02
C TYR A 124 8.39 -27.45 50.60
N ARG A 125 9.06 -28.30 49.81
CA ARG A 125 9.45 -29.66 50.21
C ARG A 125 10.65 -29.64 51.17
N ASP A 126 11.63 -28.80 50.90
CA ASP A 126 12.82 -28.62 51.74
C ASP A 126 12.44 -28.00 53.08
N GLN A 127 11.51 -27.03 53.10
CA GLN A 127 11.00 -26.46 54.34
C GLN A 127 10.12 -27.44 55.15
N ALA A 128 9.40 -28.35 54.47
CA ALA A 128 8.67 -29.44 55.13
C ALA A 128 9.60 -30.53 55.73
N SER A 129 10.87 -30.61 55.30
CA SER A 129 11.85 -31.58 55.80
C SER A 129 12.46 -31.24 57.17
N GLY A 130 12.21 -30.02 57.70
CA GLY A 130 12.16 -29.68 59.13
C GLY A 130 13.36 -29.97 60.05
N ASN A 131 14.46 -30.57 59.57
CA ASN A 131 15.50 -31.12 60.46
C ASN A 131 16.75 -30.26 60.59
N THR A 132 16.92 -29.19 59.79
CA THR A 132 18.13 -28.34 59.87
C THR A 132 18.29 -27.70 61.25
N SER A 133 17.21 -27.30 61.92
CA SER A 133 17.27 -26.75 63.28
C SER A 133 17.59 -27.81 64.35
N LEU A 134 17.18 -29.06 64.15
CA LEU A 134 17.54 -30.17 65.04
C LEU A 134 19.00 -30.56 64.85
N GLU A 135 19.48 -30.64 63.61
CA GLU A 135 20.86 -30.99 63.26
C GLU A 135 21.85 -29.91 63.75
N LEU A 136 21.45 -28.63 63.69
CA LEU A 136 22.19 -27.49 64.24
C LEU A 136 22.21 -27.48 65.79
N PHE A 137 21.14 -27.95 66.43
CA PHE A 137 21.06 -28.06 67.89
C PHE A 137 22.01 -29.13 68.45
N PHE A 138 22.25 -30.20 67.69
CA PHE A 138 23.10 -31.32 68.13
C PHE A 138 24.58 -31.19 67.72
N ASN A 139 24.98 -30.20 66.91
CA ASN A 139 26.36 -30.05 66.44
C ASN A 139 26.88 -28.59 66.46
N PRO A 140 27.17 -28.01 67.65
CA PRO A 140 27.44 -26.58 67.82
C PRO A 140 28.87 -26.10 67.47
N GLY A 141 29.75 -26.98 66.95
CA GLY A 141 31.18 -26.68 66.76
C GLY A 141 31.55 -25.88 65.50
N ASN A 142 30.63 -25.67 64.56
CA ASN A 142 30.98 -25.22 63.20
C ASN A 142 30.39 -23.83 62.86
N ALA A 143 30.83 -22.78 63.55
CA ALA A 143 30.40 -21.41 63.27
C ALA A 143 30.75 -20.91 61.85
N GLU A 144 31.82 -21.44 61.25
CA GLU A 144 32.22 -21.16 59.86
C GLU A 144 31.25 -21.79 58.84
N ASP A 145 30.77 -23.01 59.12
CA ASP A 145 29.74 -23.68 58.31
C ASP A 145 28.40 -22.93 58.37
N LEU A 146 28.08 -22.30 59.51
CA LEU A 146 26.87 -21.49 59.65
C LEU A 146 26.93 -20.23 58.77
N LEU A 147 28.06 -19.52 58.76
CA LEU A 147 28.27 -18.35 57.89
C LEU A 147 28.25 -18.73 56.41
N TYR A 148 28.83 -19.88 56.06
CA TYR A 148 28.76 -20.44 54.72
C TYR A 148 27.30 -20.76 54.33
N GLN A 149 26.53 -21.39 55.21
CA GLN A 149 25.13 -21.75 54.96
C GLN A 149 24.21 -20.52 54.87
N LEU A 150 24.45 -19.47 55.67
CA LEU A 150 23.76 -18.18 55.58
C LEU A 150 24.06 -17.47 54.25
N THR A 151 25.34 -17.46 53.83
CA THR A 151 25.74 -16.88 52.54
C THR A 151 25.13 -17.64 51.36
N MET A 152 25.07 -18.98 51.45
CA MET A 152 24.41 -19.80 50.43
C MET A 152 22.88 -19.58 50.40
N GLN A 153 22.23 -19.39 51.55
CA GLN A 153 20.80 -19.04 51.59
C GLN A 153 20.53 -17.67 51.00
N ASP A 154 21.35 -16.65 51.31
CA ASP A 154 21.18 -15.31 50.74
C ASP A 154 21.42 -15.31 49.22
N MET A 155 22.47 -16.00 48.76
CA MET A 155 22.70 -16.23 47.31
C MET A 155 21.53 -16.95 46.62
N LEU A 156 20.94 -17.96 47.28
CA LEU A 156 19.78 -18.69 46.76
C LEU A 156 18.52 -17.80 46.75
N ALA A 157 18.32 -16.97 47.77
CA ALA A 157 17.22 -16.02 47.84
C ALA A 157 17.34 -14.94 46.74
N GLN A 158 18.53 -14.37 46.56
CA GLN A 158 18.82 -13.42 45.49
C GLN A 158 18.59 -14.05 44.10
N ARG A 159 19.07 -15.27 43.89
CA ARG A 159 18.86 -15.99 42.61
C ARG A 159 17.40 -16.32 42.35
N THR A 160 16.65 -16.73 43.38
CA THR A 160 15.21 -17.00 43.26
C THR A 160 14.42 -15.72 42.99
N GLY A 161 14.77 -14.62 43.65
CA GLY A 161 14.21 -13.29 43.40
C GLY A 161 14.45 -12.82 41.97
N ALA A 162 15.66 -13.02 41.44
CA ALA A 162 15.99 -12.70 40.05
C ALA A 162 15.17 -13.54 39.05
N ILE A 163 14.96 -14.84 39.31
CA ILE A 163 14.14 -15.72 38.46
C ILE A 163 12.67 -15.31 38.50
N TYR A 164 12.16 -14.97 39.69
CA TYR A 164 10.79 -14.44 39.83
C TYR A 164 10.59 -13.17 39.02
N GLN A 165 11.51 -12.20 39.15
CA GLN A 165 11.44 -10.95 38.41
C GLN A 165 11.51 -11.20 36.89
N ALA A 166 12.42 -12.06 36.43
CA ALA A 166 12.54 -12.41 35.02
C ALA A 166 11.26 -13.06 34.46
N ALA A 167 10.55 -13.88 35.25
CA ALA A 167 9.27 -14.47 34.85
C ALA A 167 8.16 -13.41 34.71
N ILE A 168 8.10 -12.44 35.63
CA ILE A 168 7.16 -11.30 35.54
C ILE A 168 7.48 -10.41 34.33
N ASP A 169 8.76 -10.15 34.07
CA ASP A 169 9.19 -9.35 32.94
C ASP A 169 8.81 -10.02 31.61
N LYS A 170 9.06 -11.33 31.46
CA LYS A 170 8.65 -12.12 30.29
C LYS A 170 7.13 -12.14 30.12
N GLN A 171 6.36 -12.30 31.20
CA GLN A 171 4.90 -12.26 31.13
C GLN A 171 4.40 -10.87 30.68
N THR A 172 5.01 -9.80 31.19
CA THR A 172 4.64 -8.43 30.83
C THR A 172 4.98 -8.13 29.37
N GLN A 173 6.15 -8.59 28.91
CA GLN A 173 6.54 -8.50 27.51
C GLN A 173 5.57 -9.25 26.59
N ALA A 174 5.19 -10.48 26.94
CA ALA A 174 4.23 -11.26 26.15
C ALA A 174 2.86 -10.56 26.03
N LYS A 175 2.37 -9.96 27.14
CA LYS A 175 1.13 -9.16 27.12
C LYS A 175 1.25 -7.93 26.24
N SER A 176 2.35 -7.17 26.37
CA SER A 176 2.59 -5.98 25.56
C SER A 176 2.65 -6.30 24.06
N LEU A 177 3.30 -7.40 23.69
CA LEU A 177 3.34 -7.85 22.28
C LEU A 177 1.97 -8.31 21.79
N ALA A 178 1.16 -8.95 22.64
CA ALA A 178 -0.18 -9.37 22.28
C ALA A 178 -1.11 -8.17 22.04
N GLU A 179 -0.99 -7.12 22.86
CA GLU A 179 -1.70 -5.84 22.66
C GLU A 179 -1.26 -5.16 21.35
N GLU A 180 0.05 -5.12 21.08
CA GLU A 180 0.60 -4.59 19.82
C GLU A 180 0.08 -5.37 18.59
N LEU A 181 0.04 -6.70 18.68
CA LEU A 181 -0.52 -7.55 17.63
C LEU A 181 -2.02 -7.27 17.42
N SER A 182 -2.79 -7.08 18.49
CA SER A 182 -4.21 -6.75 18.38
C SER A 182 -4.42 -5.43 17.65
N SER A 183 -3.67 -4.40 18.04
CA SER A 183 -3.68 -3.09 17.37
C SER A 183 -3.27 -3.21 15.89
N ALA A 184 -2.22 -3.99 15.60
CA ALA A 184 -1.77 -4.21 14.23
C ALA A 184 -2.81 -4.95 13.37
N LYS A 185 -3.59 -5.86 13.95
CA LYS A 185 -4.69 -6.54 13.24
C LYS A 185 -5.85 -5.58 12.94
N GLU A 186 -6.17 -4.68 13.86
CA GLU A 186 -7.17 -3.62 13.62
C GLU A 186 -6.70 -2.64 12.53
N GLU A 187 -5.42 -2.25 12.56
CA GLU A 187 -4.80 -1.45 11.50
C GLU A 187 -4.90 -2.15 10.14
N LEU A 188 -4.55 -3.45 10.07
CA LEU A 188 -4.65 -4.24 8.83
C LEU A 188 -6.08 -4.25 8.26
N GLN A 189 -7.10 -4.43 9.10
CA GLN A 189 -8.50 -4.36 8.67
C GLN A 189 -8.85 -2.98 8.08
N GLY A 190 -8.27 -1.91 8.63
CA GLY A 190 -8.40 -0.56 8.07
C GLY A 190 -7.78 -0.43 6.68
N PHE A 191 -6.57 -0.98 6.48
CA PHE A 191 -5.92 -1.01 5.16
C PHE A 191 -6.72 -1.85 4.15
N GLU A 192 -7.26 -3.00 4.56
CA GLU A 192 -8.09 -3.87 3.70
C GLU A 192 -9.38 -3.15 3.27
N ALA A 193 -10.06 -2.47 4.19
CA ALA A 193 -11.27 -1.71 3.90
C ALA A 193 -11.00 -0.52 2.94
N GLU A 194 -9.89 0.20 3.11
CA GLU A 194 -9.51 1.27 2.18
C GLU A 194 -9.16 0.71 0.80
N ALA A 195 -8.43 -0.42 0.73
CA ALA A 195 -8.13 -1.08 -0.53
C ALA A 195 -9.41 -1.54 -1.27
N GLU A 196 -10.43 -2.04 -0.56
CA GLU A 196 -11.72 -2.40 -1.13
C GLU A 196 -12.46 -1.18 -1.73
N LYS A 197 -12.41 -0.04 -1.03
CA LYS A 197 -12.99 1.21 -1.52
C LYS A 197 -12.26 1.71 -2.78
N ILE A 198 -10.93 1.72 -2.77
CA ILE A 198 -10.12 2.12 -3.94
C ILE A 198 -10.36 1.17 -5.11
N PHE A 199 -10.50 -0.14 -4.85
CA PHE A 199 -10.89 -1.11 -5.87
C PHE A 199 -12.22 -0.78 -6.51
N ALA A 200 -13.24 -0.42 -5.71
CA ALA A 200 -14.54 -0.01 -6.24
C ALA A 200 -14.45 1.25 -7.12
N GLU A 201 -13.62 2.23 -6.74
CA GLU A 201 -13.35 3.42 -7.56
C GLU A 201 -12.64 3.07 -8.87
N ALA A 202 -11.60 2.23 -8.83
CA ALA A 202 -10.88 1.77 -10.01
C ALA A 202 -11.78 0.97 -10.96
N LYS A 203 -12.63 0.12 -10.41
CA LYS A 203 -13.63 -0.62 -11.17
C LYS A 203 -14.63 0.33 -11.84
N ALA A 204 -15.15 1.32 -11.12
CA ALA A 204 -16.08 2.29 -11.67
C ALA A 204 -15.44 3.11 -12.81
N ALA A 205 -14.17 3.50 -12.66
CA ALA A 205 -13.41 4.18 -13.72
C ALA A 205 -13.23 3.29 -14.95
N ALA A 206 -12.88 2.01 -14.78
CA ALA A 206 -12.76 1.06 -15.87
C ALA A 206 -14.10 0.83 -16.59
N ASP A 207 -15.19 0.68 -15.84
CA ASP A 207 -16.54 0.52 -16.40
C ASP A 207 -16.96 1.78 -17.19
N ALA A 208 -16.57 2.98 -16.73
CA ALA A 208 -16.81 4.24 -17.44
C ALA A 208 -16.03 4.32 -18.76
N VAL A 209 -14.77 3.86 -18.79
CA VAL A 209 -13.99 3.76 -20.04
C VAL A 209 -14.67 2.82 -21.01
N ILE A 210 -15.09 1.62 -20.58
CA ILE A 210 -15.77 0.64 -21.44
C ILE A 210 -17.05 1.24 -22.02
N ALA A 211 -17.86 1.92 -21.19
CA ALA A 211 -19.07 2.58 -21.63
C ALA A 211 -18.79 3.68 -22.66
N LYS A 212 -17.79 4.54 -22.40
CA LYS A 212 -17.44 5.64 -23.31
C LYS A 212 -16.85 5.12 -24.61
N VAL A 213 -16.00 4.09 -24.60
CA VAL A 213 -15.45 3.47 -25.82
C VAL A 213 -16.58 2.96 -26.71
N LYS A 214 -17.55 2.24 -26.14
CA LYS A 214 -18.70 1.74 -26.90
C LYS A 214 -19.56 2.86 -27.48
N GLU A 215 -19.82 3.91 -26.72
CA GLU A 215 -20.52 5.10 -27.20
C GLU A 215 -19.76 5.80 -28.33
N SER A 216 -18.47 6.03 -28.11
CA SER A 216 -17.54 6.68 -29.05
C SER A 216 -17.40 5.92 -30.36
N GLU A 217 -17.36 4.58 -30.32
CA GLU A 217 -17.35 3.73 -31.51
C GLU A 217 -18.59 3.93 -32.39
N ARG A 218 -19.77 3.96 -31.76
CA ARG A 218 -21.04 4.17 -32.46
C ARG A 218 -21.11 5.57 -33.09
N GLU A 219 -20.72 6.59 -32.34
CA GLU A 219 -20.74 7.98 -32.81
C GLU A 219 -19.73 8.20 -33.94
N ARG A 220 -18.51 7.69 -33.76
CA ARG A 220 -17.45 7.73 -34.78
C ARG A 220 -17.87 7.03 -36.07
N ALA A 221 -18.50 5.85 -35.99
CA ALA A 221 -18.99 5.15 -37.18
C ALA A 221 -20.01 5.98 -37.97
N ASN A 222 -20.96 6.63 -37.28
CA ASN A 222 -21.93 7.53 -37.90
C ASN A 222 -21.25 8.74 -38.54
N MET A 223 -20.32 9.39 -37.82
CA MET A 223 -19.58 10.56 -38.31
C MET A 223 -18.72 10.23 -39.53
N MET A 224 -18.06 9.06 -39.55
CA MET A 224 -17.28 8.63 -40.72
C MET A 224 -18.17 8.36 -41.94
N SER A 225 -19.37 7.80 -41.74
CA SER A 225 -20.34 7.63 -42.84
C SER A 225 -20.82 8.97 -43.41
N GLN A 226 -21.06 9.96 -42.55
CA GLN A 226 -21.42 11.32 -42.97
C GLN A 226 -20.26 12.00 -43.71
N LEU A 227 -19.03 11.85 -43.20
CA LEU A 227 -17.82 12.41 -43.80
C LEU A 227 -17.55 11.83 -45.19
N ALA A 228 -17.73 10.52 -45.36
CA ALA A 228 -17.66 9.82 -46.64
C ALA A 228 -18.68 10.36 -47.66
N THR A 229 -19.92 10.57 -47.21
CA THR A 229 -21.00 11.14 -48.03
C THR A 229 -20.69 12.56 -48.47
N LEU A 230 -20.08 13.37 -47.61
CA LEU A 230 -19.64 14.72 -47.94
C LEU A 230 -18.46 14.67 -48.91
N LYS A 231 -17.40 13.91 -48.63
CA LYS A 231 -16.17 13.89 -49.43
C LYS A 231 -16.27 13.08 -50.72
N ASP A 232 -17.40 12.40 -50.96
CA ASP A 232 -17.59 11.49 -52.10
C ASP A 232 -16.53 10.37 -52.12
N THR A 233 -16.13 9.92 -50.92
CA THR A 233 -15.13 8.87 -50.69
C THR A 233 -15.77 7.68 -49.99
N ALA A 234 -15.12 6.51 -50.05
CA ALA A 234 -15.56 5.36 -49.27
C ALA A 234 -15.25 5.58 -47.77
N ALA A 235 -16.18 5.21 -46.88
CA ALA A 235 -16.02 5.37 -45.43
C ALA A 235 -14.76 4.68 -44.88
N ASP A 236 -14.39 3.54 -45.45
CA ASP A 236 -13.18 2.81 -45.05
C ASP A 236 -11.88 3.57 -45.38
N VAL A 237 -11.85 4.29 -46.51
CA VAL A 237 -10.70 5.11 -46.91
C VAL A 237 -10.55 6.31 -45.98
N GLU A 238 -11.67 6.94 -45.63
CA GLU A 238 -11.66 8.09 -44.71
C GLU A 238 -11.25 7.67 -43.29
N ARG A 239 -11.70 6.50 -42.83
CA ARG A 239 -11.29 5.91 -41.56
C ARG A 239 -9.77 5.66 -41.52
N GLN A 240 -9.20 5.00 -42.53
CA GLN A 240 -7.75 4.76 -42.62
C GLN A 240 -6.94 6.06 -42.62
N ARG A 241 -7.44 7.11 -43.29
CA ARG A 241 -6.80 8.43 -43.31
C ARG A 241 -6.76 9.05 -41.92
N ILE A 242 -7.89 9.07 -41.22
CA ILE A 242 -7.98 9.64 -39.86
C ILE A 242 -7.09 8.84 -38.89
N GLU A 243 -7.15 7.51 -38.91
CA GLU A 243 -6.30 6.64 -38.09
C GLU A 243 -4.80 6.87 -38.37
N GLY A 244 -4.43 7.08 -39.63
CA GLY A 244 -3.06 7.42 -40.02
C GLY A 244 -2.59 8.78 -39.46
N LEU A 245 -3.43 9.81 -39.57
CA LEU A 245 -3.15 11.15 -39.01
C LEU A 245 -3.06 11.13 -37.47
N GLU A 246 -3.84 10.27 -36.82
CA GLU A 246 -3.72 10.04 -35.38
C GLU A 246 -2.41 9.35 -35.01
N ALA A 247 -2.00 8.32 -35.75
CA ALA A 247 -0.73 7.64 -35.54
C ALA A 247 0.47 8.59 -35.70
N GLU A 248 0.43 9.45 -36.72
CA GLU A 248 1.44 10.48 -36.93
C GLU A 248 1.47 11.50 -35.78
N ARG A 249 0.30 11.96 -35.32
CA ARG A 249 0.21 12.86 -34.15
C ARG A 249 0.77 12.21 -32.88
N ARG A 250 0.45 10.95 -32.60
CA ARG A 250 1.02 10.20 -31.46
C ARG A 250 2.55 10.12 -31.54
N GLN A 251 3.11 9.83 -32.71
CA GLN A 251 4.56 9.82 -32.90
C GLN A 251 5.19 11.20 -32.70
N ASN A 252 4.55 12.26 -33.17
CA ASN A 252 5.08 13.61 -33.03
C ASN A 252 5.05 14.09 -31.58
N LEU A 253 4.03 13.72 -30.80
CA LEU A 253 3.98 14.00 -29.35
C LEU A 253 5.13 13.32 -28.59
N VAL A 254 5.47 12.07 -28.93
CA VAL A 254 6.60 11.35 -28.33
C VAL A 254 7.95 11.98 -28.71
N LYS A 255 8.10 12.48 -29.94
CA LYS A 255 9.31 13.20 -30.38
C LYS A 255 9.47 14.59 -29.73
N SER A 256 8.37 15.22 -29.32
CA SER A 256 8.36 16.52 -28.66
C SER A 256 8.30 16.45 -27.12
N ALA A 257 8.14 15.27 -26.54
CA ALA A 257 8.27 15.09 -25.10
C ALA A 257 9.71 15.50 -24.70
N PRO A 258 9.88 16.35 -23.67
CA PRO A 258 11.22 16.77 -23.26
C PRO A 258 12.04 15.52 -22.93
N THR A 259 13.10 15.30 -23.70
CA THR A 259 14.14 14.35 -23.35
C THR A 259 14.56 14.71 -21.93
N ALA A 260 14.48 13.76 -21.00
CA ALA A 260 14.99 13.96 -19.65
C ALA A 260 16.37 14.61 -19.78
N PRO A 261 16.66 15.73 -19.07
CA PRO A 261 18.00 16.28 -19.09
C PRO A 261 18.95 15.14 -18.76
N GLU A 262 19.99 14.93 -19.59
CA GLU A 262 20.98 13.89 -19.37
C GLU A 262 21.57 14.09 -17.97
N LEU A 263 21.05 13.36 -16.97
CA LEU A 263 21.55 13.38 -15.60
C LEU A 263 22.92 12.71 -15.48
N TYR A 264 23.48 12.27 -16.60
CA TYR A 264 24.82 11.76 -16.74
C TYR A 264 25.45 12.34 -18.02
N SER A 265 26.03 13.53 -17.93
CA SER A 265 27.22 13.77 -18.74
C SER A 265 28.28 12.82 -18.19
N VAL A 266 28.43 11.65 -18.81
CA VAL A 266 29.55 10.78 -18.51
C VAL A 266 30.78 11.54 -18.98
N ALA A 267 31.48 12.19 -18.06
CA ALA A 267 32.78 12.75 -18.35
C ALA A 267 33.66 11.62 -18.90
N GLU A 268 34.51 11.96 -19.86
CA GLU A 268 35.45 11.00 -20.47
C GLU A 268 36.15 10.19 -19.37
N PRO A 269 36.33 8.87 -19.55
CA PRO A 269 36.95 8.01 -18.54
C PRO A 269 38.25 8.64 -18.04
N ASP A 270 38.36 8.81 -16.72
CA ASP A 270 39.60 9.24 -16.10
C ASP A 270 40.63 8.11 -16.18
N TRP A 271 41.35 8.06 -17.30
CA TRP A 271 42.39 7.06 -17.58
C TRP A 271 43.55 7.12 -16.56
N SER A 272 43.61 8.15 -15.70
CA SER A 272 44.60 8.21 -14.60
C SER A 272 44.22 7.34 -13.40
N LYS A 273 42.98 6.84 -13.33
CA LYS A 273 42.49 5.94 -12.27
C LYS A 273 42.47 4.46 -12.66
N VAL A 274 42.90 4.15 -13.87
CA VAL A 274 43.10 2.76 -14.29
C VAL A 274 44.55 2.42 -13.97
N GLU A 275 44.80 1.92 -12.75
CA GLU A 275 46.11 1.35 -12.39
C GLU A 275 46.44 0.22 -13.38
N THR A 276 47.63 0.32 -13.99
CA THR A 276 48.28 -0.75 -14.78
C THR A 276 48.77 -1.88 -13.91
#